data_AF-F0UV05-F1
#
_entry.id   AF-F0UV05-F1
#
_cell.length_a   1.000
_cell.length_b   1.000
_cell.length_c   1.000
_cell.angle_alpha   90.00
_cell.angle_beta   90.00
_cell.angle_gamma   90.00
#
_symmetry.space_group_name_H-M   'P 1'
#
loop_
_entity.id
_entity.type
_entity.pdbx_description
1 polymer ?
#
loop_
_entity_poly.entity_id
_entity_poly.type
_entity_poly.pdbx_seq_one_letter_code
_entity_poly.pdbx_strand_id
1 'polypeptide(L)'
;MTLHADAAAGVLTSTTLTSYLNKTDINEQCKERGKGITGLTALALAAKNGHVEVVRLLLNHGAQVDANSSQNRTPLWIVTTQGRGSRRAEVVELLLQRGANARFSHPELDGGSKPLENELLNIKDPDVIQLLVEAKGTTAKSEKLAAAASNPEINDAMVSTPKRRKLRAASVNLVTAFLVFILTVIDNTAVTKLVLKIFATTQKSDINPAPLEEQLSSSYGNVGNVGLVGLE
;
A
#
# COMPACT_ATOMS: atom_id res chain seq x y z
N MET A 1 -8.46 0.16 22.90
CA MET A 1 -8.45 -0.05 21.44
C MET A 1 -7.50 -1.20 21.14
N THR A 2 -7.67 -1.88 20.02
CA THR A 2 -6.84 -3.02 19.62
C THR A 2 -6.13 -2.70 18.30
N LEU A 3 -5.00 -3.36 18.04
CA LEU A 3 -4.24 -3.22 16.80
C LEU A 3 -5.14 -3.34 15.56
N HIS A 4 -6.04 -4.34 15.56
CA HIS A 4 -6.99 -4.58 14.47
C HIS A 4 -7.99 -3.45 14.28
N ALA A 5 -8.52 -2.90 15.38
CA ALA A 5 -9.48 -1.80 15.32
C ALA A 5 -8.84 -0.51 14.80
N ASP A 6 -7.64 -0.18 15.27
CA ASP A 6 -6.92 1.03 14.84
C ASP A 6 -6.44 0.91 13.39
N ALA A 7 -6.02 -0.29 12.98
CA ALA A 7 -5.68 -0.58 11.59
C ALA A 7 -6.91 -0.48 10.68
N ALA A 8 -8.06 -0.98 11.11
CA ALA A 8 -9.32 -0.89 10.38
C ALA A 8 -9.86 0.55 10.30
N ALA A 9 -9.59 1.40 11.29
CA ALA A 9 -10.00 2.80 11.30
C ALA A 9 -9.01 3.73 10.59
N GLY A 10 -7.82 3.24 10.23
CA GLY A 10 -6.79 4.05 9.56
C GLY A 10 -6.06 5.03 10.49
N VAL A 11 -6.17 4.86 11.82
CA VAL A 11 -5.62 5.79 12.83
C VAL A 11 -4.31 5.29 13.46
N LEU A 12 -3.81 4.14 13.02
CA LEU A 12 -2.60 3.54 13.54
C LEU A 12 -1.36 4.40 13.21
N THR A 13 -0.58 4.75 14.23
CA THR A 13 0.67 5.50 14.12
C THR A 13 1.84 4.63 14.54
N SER A 14 3.08 5.06 14.25
CA SER A 14 4.29 4.33 14.66
C SER A 14 4.34 4.12 16.18
N THR A 15 3.96 5.15 16.95
CA THR A 15 3.92 5.13 18.41
C THR A 15 2.89 4.15 18.95
N THR A 16 1.67 4.16 18.42
CA THR A 16 0.61 3.24 18.87
C THR A 16 0.91 1.81 18.43
N LEU A 17 1.43 1.61 17.22
CA LEU A 17 1.88 0.30 16.75
C LEU A 17 2.95 -0.29 17.67
N THR A 18 4.00 0.47 18.00
CA THR A 18 5.07 0.00 18.90
C THR A 18 4.51 -0.44 20.26
N SER A 19 3.55 0.32 20.81
CA SER A 19 2.87 -0.05 22.06
C SER A 19 2.09 -1.36 21.95
N TYR A 20 1.44 -1.63 20.81
CA TYR A 20 0.78 -2.90 20.56
C TYR A 20 1.76 -4.06 20.38
N LEU A 21 2.86 -3.86 19.62
CA LEU A 21 3.84 -4.92 19.33
C LEU A 21 4.57 -5.43 20.58
N ASN A 22 4.60 -4.65 21.67
CA ASN A 22 5.10 -5.12 22.96
C ASN A 22 4.21 -6.20 23.62
N LYS A 23 2.98 -6.39 23.14
CA LYS A 23 1.97 -7.27 23.75
C LYS A 23 1.37 -8.28 22.79
N THR A 24 1.47 -8.05 21.48
CA THR A 24 0.77 -8.82 20.44
C THR A 24 1.65 -9.03 19.22
N ASP A 25 1.52 -10.16 18.54
CA ASP A 25 2.13 -10.39 17.23
C ASP A 25 1.44 -9.52 16.17
N ILE A 26 2.21 -8.87 15.30
CA ILE A 26 1.70 -8.05 14.19
C ILE A 26 0.83 -8.86 13.21
N ASN A 27 1.08 -10.17 13.12
CA ASN A 27 0.35 -11.10 12.26
C ASN A 27 -0.82 -11.78 13.00
N GLU A 28 -1.09 -11.42 14.25
CA GLU A 28 -2.18 -12.00 15.01
C GLU A 28 -3.52 -11.79 14.29
N GLN A 29 -4.37 -12.82 14.32
CA GLN A 29 -5.72 -12.75 13.77
C GLN A 29 -6.68 -12.13 14.80
N CYS A 30 -7.57 -11.26 14.35
CA CYS A 30 -8.53 -10.59 15.22
C CYS A 30 -9.46 -11.62 15.90
N LYS A 31 -9.45 -11.64 17.24
CA LYS A 31 -10.31 -12.53 18.04
C LYS A 31 -11.66 -11.89 18.43
N GLU A 32 -11.82 -10.58 18.20
CA GLU A 32 -13.01 -9.83 18.62
C GLU A 32 -14.25 -10.28 17.83
N ARG A 33 -15.21 -10.91 18.52
CA ARG A 33 -16.51 -11.28 17.94
C ARG A 33 -17.38 -10.03 17.77
N GLY A 34 -17.88 -9.77 16.55
CA GLY A 34 -19.00 -8.83 16.35
C GLY A 34 -18.85 -7.69 15.34
N LYS A 35 -17.84 -7.63 14.47
CA LYS A 35 -17.69 -6.51 13.51
C LYS A 35 -17.26 -6.87 12.08
N GLY A 36 -17.43 -8.13 11.64
CA GLY A 36 -16.95 -8.57 10.33
C GLY A 36 -15.42 -8.47 10.16
N ILE A 37 -14.70 -8.32 11.27
CA ILE A 37 -13.25 -8.23 11.40
C ILE A 37 -12.63 -9.52 11.96
N THR A 38 -13.47 -10.41 12.49
CA THR A 38 -13.06 -11.70 13.10
C THR A 38 -12.18 -12.50 12.15
N GLY A 39 -11.03 -12.94 12.63
CA GLY A 39 -10.10 -13.78 11.90
C GLY A 39 -9.20 -13.05 10.90
N LEU A 40 -9.39 -11.75 10.67
CA LEU A 40 -8.53 -10.97 9.79
C LEU A 40 -7.28 -10.46 10.53
N THR A 41 -6.17 -10.34 9.82
CA THR A 41 -4.96 -9.68 10.33
C THR A 41 -5.13 -8.16 10.27
N ALA A 42 -4.32 -7.42 11.04
CA ALA A 42 -4.32 -5.96 10.98
C ALA A 42 -4.02 -5.44 9.57
N LEU A 43 -3.10 -6.10 8.86
CA LEU A 43 -2.76 -5.78 7.47
C LEU A 43 -3.96 -5.98 6.53
N ALA A 44 -4.66 -7.10 6.65
CA ALA A 44 -5.85 -7.38 5.84
C ALA A 44 -6.96 -6.34 6.07
N LEU A 45 -7.16 -5.88 7.31
CA LEU A 45 -8.16 -4.87 7.65
C LEU A 45 -7.82 -3.49 7.07
N ALA A 46 -6.58 -3.03 7.25
CA ALA A 46 -6.12 -1.77 6.67
C ALA A 46 -6.19 -1.80 5.14
N ALA A 47 -5.81 -2.93 4.53
CA ALA A 47 -5.85 -3.11 3.09
C ALA A 47 -7.28 -3.10 2.54
N LYS A 48 -8.21 -3.84 3.18
CA LYS A 48 -9.64 -3.88 2.82
C LYS A 48 -10.26 -2.49 2.78
N ASN A 49 -9.89 -1.63 3.72
CA ASN A 49 -10.45 -0.27 3.85
C ASN A 49 -9.66 0.80 3.08
N GLY A 50 -8.61 0.43 2.34
CA GLY A 50 -7.85 1.37 1.52
C GLY A 50 -6.90 2.28 2.31
N HIS A 51 -6.52 1.92 3.54
CA HIS A 51 -5.66 2.73 4.41
C HIS A 51 -4.16 2.53 4.06
N VAL A 52 -3.74 3.10 2.93
CA VAL A 52 -2.38 2.93 2.37
C VAL A 52 -1.25 3.20 3.38
N GLU A 53 -1.33 4.29 4.15
CA GLU A 53 -0.25 4.61 5.10
C GLU A 53 -0.15 3.61 6.24
N VAL A 54 -1.29 3.10 6.71
CA VAL A 54 -1.32 2.03 7.72
C VAL A 54 -0.79 0.71 7.14
N VAL A 55 -1.15 0.38 5.90
CA VAL A 55 -0.60 -0.79 5.18
C VAL A 55 0.92 -0.68 5.08
N ARG A 56 1.44 0.49 4.68
CA ARG A 56 2.88 0.77 4.60
C ARG A 56 3.55 0.61 5.96
N LEU A 57 2.96 1.20 7.00
CA LEU A 57 3.48 1.13 8.37
C LEU A 57 3.58 -0.32 8.86
N LEU A 58 2.51 -1.11 8.69
CA LEU A 58 2.47 -2.51 9.10
C LEU A 58 3.51 -3.35 8.36
N LEU A 59 3.61 -3.21 7.04
CA LEU A 59 4.60 -3.94 6.23
C LEU A 59 6.04 -3.55 6.59
N ASN A 60 6.29 -2.28 6.93
CA ASN A 60 7.61 -1.83 7.39
C ASN A 60 8.00 -2.41 8.77
N HIS A 61 7.01 -2.78 9.60
CA HIS A 61 7.22 -3.41 10.91
C HIS A 61 7.14 -4.94 10.87
N GLY A 62 7.24 -5.55 9.68
CA GLY A 62 7.34 -7.00 9.54
C GLY A 62 6.00 -7.74 9.47
N ALA A 63 4.89 -7.05 9.19
CA ALA A 63 3.65 -7.73 8.83
C ALA A 63 3.90 -8.60 7.58
N GLN A 64 3.54 -9.88 7.65
CA GLN A 64 3.67 -10.81 6.54
C GLN A 64 2.66 -10.45 5.47
N VAL A 65 3.15 -10.17 4.26
CA VAL A 65 2.34 -9.67 3.15
C VAL A 65 1.22 -10.64 2.75
N ASP A 66 1.46 -11.94 2.88
CA ASP A 66 0.52 -13.01 2.55
C ASP A 66 -0.08 -13.68 3.81
N ALA A 67 -0.05 -13.03 4.98
CA ALA A 67 -0.62 -13.58 6.20
C ALA A 67 -2.09 -13.96 6.01
N ASN A 68 -2.41 -15.25 6.16
CA ASN A 68 -3.75 -15.75 5.98
C ASN A 68 -4.66 -15.36 7.16
N SER A 69 -5.88 -14.97 6.83
CA SER A 69 -6.97 -14.92 7.81
C SER A 69 -7.40 -16.31 8.26
N SER A 70 -8.27 -16.38 9.27
CA SER A 70 -8.90 -17.63 9.71
C SER A 70 -9.72 -18.34 8.63
N GLN A 71 -9.99 -17.67 7.51
CA GLN A 71 -10.69 -18.21 6.34
C GLN A 71 -9.73 -18.43 5.16
N ASN A 72 -8.43 -18.54 5.42
CA ASN A 72 -7.38 -18.76 4.44
C ASN A 72 -7.20 -17.63 3.40
N ARG A 73 -7.73 -16.43 3.66
CA ARG A 73 -7.67 -15.29 2.73
C ARG A 73 -6.42 -14.45 2.98
N THR A 74 -5.63 -14.16 1.95
CA THR A 74 -4.53 -13.19 2.02
C THR A 74 -5.05 -11.75 1.93
N PRO A 75 -4.28 -10.74 2.38
CA PRO A 75 -4.64 -9.33 2.22
C PRO A 75 -4.97 -8.98 0.77
N LEU A 76 -4.16 -9.43 -0.20
CA LEU A 76 -4.41 -9.19 -1.63
C LEU A 76 -5.73 -9.82 -2.10
N TRP A 77 -6.02 -11.06 -1.70
CA TRP A 77 -7.29 -11.71 -2.02
C TRP A 77 -8.48 -10.91 -1.47
N ILE A 78 -8.37 -10.39 -0.25
CA ILE A 78 -9.42 -9.57 0.39
C ILE A 78 -9.64 -8.25 -0.35
N VAL A 79 -8.58 -7.58 -0.78
CA VAL A 79 -8.69 -6.30 -1.51
C VAL A 79 -9.40 -6.48 -2.87
N THR A 80 -9.13 -7.57 -3.58
CA THR A 80 -9.77 -7.88 -4.88
C THR A 80 -11.23 -8.33 -4.78
N THR A 81 -11.71 -8.68 -3.57
CA THR A 81 -13.10 -9.16 -3.35
C THR A 81 -13.95 -8.18 -2.56
N GLN A 82 -13.35 -7.51 -1.57
CA GLN A 82 -14.04 -6.69 -0.58
C GLN A 82 -13.42 -5.30 -0.44
N GLY A 83 -12.35 -5.00 -1.19
CA GLY A 83 -11.68 -3.70 -1.13
C GLY A 83 -12.63 -2.58 -1.54
N ARG A 84 -12.62 -1.48 -0.79
CA ARG A 84 -13.44 -0.29 -1.07
C ARG A 84 -12.57 0.96 -1.06
N GLY A 85 -13.03 2.00 -1.76
CA GLY A 85 -12.42 3.33 -1.76
C GLY A 85 -11.49 3.60 -2.96
N SER A 86 -11.17 4.88 -3.15
CA SER A 86 -10.37 5.39 -4.29
C SER A 86 -8.90 4.96 -4.25
N ARG A 87 -8.33 4.77 -3.05
CA ARG A 87 -6.91 4.40 -2.87
C ARG A 87 -6.62 2.90 -2.97
N ARG A 88 -7.56 2.12 -3.49
CA ARG A 88 -7.45 0.65 -3.54
C ARG A 88 -6.32 0.18 -4.45
N ALA A 89 -6.13 0.82 -5.60
CA ALA A 89 -5.04 0.51 -6.53
C ALA A 89 -3.66 0.72 -5.88
N GLU A 90 -3.47 1.79 -5.10
CA GLU A 90 -2.24 2.04 -4.34
C GLU A 90 -1.97 0.93 -3.30
N VAL A 91 -3.00 0.43 -2.62
CA VAL A 91 -2.86 -0.69 -1.68
C VAL A 91 -2.42 -1.96 -2.42
N VAL A 92 -3.06 -2.28 -3.55
CA VAL A 92 -2.70 -3.46 -4.37
C VAL A 92 -1.25 -3.35 -4.85
N GLU A 93 -0.88 -2.20 -5.40
CA GLU A 93 0.48 -1.94 -5.85
C GLU A 93 1.49 -2.15 -4.71
N LEU A 94 1.22 -1.58 -3.53
CA LEU A 94 2.08 -1.72 -2.36
C LEU A 94 2.22 -3.18 -1.92
N LEU A 95 1.13 -3.94 -1.86
CA LEU A 95 1.17 -5.37 -1.51
C LEU A 95 2.00 -6.16 -2.53
N LEU A 96 1.80 -5.93 -3.83
CA LEU A 96 2.55 -6.59 -4.91
C LEU A 96 4.05 -6.23 -4.87
N GLN A 97 4.38 -4.95 -4.62
CA GLN A 97 5.76 -4.50 -4.44
C GLN A 97 6.45 -5.17 -3.23
N ARG A 98 5.69 -5.52 -2.18
CA ARG A 98 6.19 -6.28 -1.02
C ARG A 98 6.16 -7.80 -1.23
N GLY A 99 5.88 -8.27 -2.44
CA GLY A 99 5.96 -9.68 -2.81
C GLY A 99 4.68 -10.49 -2.57
N ALA A 100 3.51 -9.84 -2.46
CA ALA A 100 2.23 -10.55 -2.37
C ALA A 100 2.03 -11.51 -3.56
N ASN A 101 1.57 -12.72 -3.28
CA ASN A 101 1.33 -13.71 -4.32
C ASN A 101 0.07 -13.39 -5.16
N ALA A 102 0.28 -12.82 -6.35
CA ALA A 102 -0.79 -12.49 -7.30
C ALA A 102 -1.58 -13.70 -7.82
N ARG A 103 -1.08 -14.94 -7.63
CA ARG A 103 -1.74 -16.19 -8.02
C ARG A 103 -2.20 -17.02 -6.82
N PHE A 104 -2.22 -16.44 -5.63
CA PHE A 104 -2.65 -17.14 -4.43
C PHE A 104 -4.04 -17.76 -4.64
N SER A 105 -4.17 -19.03 -4.24
CA SER A 105 -5.45 -19.74 -4.25
C SER A 105 -5.46 -20.79 -3.18
N HIS A 106 -6.64 -21.04 -2.63
CA HIS A 106 -6.86 -22.08 -1.63
C HIS A 106 -8.17 -22.83 -1.95
N PRO A 107 -8.26 -24.16 -1.79
CA PRO A 107 -9.45 -24.92 -2.15
C PRO A 107 -10.74 -24.42 -1.52
N GLU A 108 -10.66 -23.92 -0.28
CA GLU A 108 -11.81 -23.38 0.47
C GLU A 108 -12.22 -21.95 0.05
N LEU A 109 -11.48 -21.31 -0.86
CA LEU A 109 -11.78 -19.96 -1.35
C LEU A 109 -12.50 -20.03 -2.69
N ASP A 110 -13.84 -20.02 -2.68
CA ASP A 110 -14.70 -19.95 -3.88
C ASP A 110 -14.21 -20.83 -5.05
N GLY A 111 -13.80 -22.07 -4.74
CA GLY A 111 -13.28 -23.02 -5.72
C GLY A 111 -11.84 -22.75 -6.19
N GLY A 112 -10.99 -22.16 -5.34
CA GLY A 112 -9.60 -21.84 -5.66
C GLY A 112 -9.42 -20.56 -6.46
N SER A 113 -10.32 -19.59 -6.32
CA SER A 113 -10.26 -18.33 -7.06
C SER A 113 -9.02 -17.51 -6.69
N LYS A 114 -8.43 -16.89 -7.72
CA LYS A 114 -7.21 -16.07 -7.61
C LYS A 114 -7.53 -14.58 -7.60
N PRO A 115 -6.63 -13.72 -7.08
CA PRO A 115 -6.86 -12.27 -7.01
C PRO A 115 -7.37 -11.63 -8.31
N LEU A 116 -6.76 -11.95 -9.46
CA LEU A 116 -7.20 -11.40 -10.76
C LEU A 116 -8.57 -11.91 -11.19
N GLU A 117 -8.88 -13.18 -10.94
CA GLU A 117 -10.20 -13.75 -11.25
C GLU A 117 -11.29 -13.09 -10.40
N ASN A 118 -11.01 -12.84 -9.12
CA ASN A 118 -11.92 -12.13 -8.23
C ASN A 118 -12.15 -10.68 -8.68
N GLU A 119 -11.10 -9.98 -9.09
CA GLU A 119 -11.22 -8.61 -9.58
C GLU A 119 -12.14 -8.54 -10.81
N LEU A 120 -11.93 -9.45 -11.77
CA LEU A 120 -12.73 -9.54 -13.00
C LEU A 120 -14.19 -9.95 -12.76
N LEU A 121 -14.47 -10.70 -11.70
CA LEU A 121 -15.83 -11.12 -11.34
C LEU A 121 -16.59 -10.05 -10.57
N ASN A 122 -15.91 -9.29 -9.72
CA ASN A 122 -16.55 -8.39 -8.77
C ASN A 122 -16.47 -6.93 -9.20
N ILE A 123 -15.31 -6.28 -9.02
CA ILE A 123 -15.18 -4.81 -9.07
C ILE A 123 -14.81 -4.34 -10.48
N LYS A 124 -14.00 -5.13 -11.21
CA LYS A 124 -13.58 -4.88 -12.60
C LYS A 124 -12.82 -3.57 -12.81
N ASP A 125 -12.00 -3.18 -11.83
CA ASP A 125 -11.19 -1.97 -11.91
C ASP A 125 -9.98 -2.17 -12.84
N PRO A 126 -9.88 -1.39 -13.93
CA PRO A 126 -8.80 -1.53 -14.90
C PRO A 126 -7.41 -1.35 -14.29
N ASP A 127 -7.24 -0.47 -13.29
CA ASP A 127 -5.94 -0.22 -12.68
C ASP A 127 -5.46 -1.42 -11.86
N VAL A 128 -6.37 -2.01 -11.08
CA VAL A 128 -6.07 -3.22 -10.29
C VAL A 128 -5.84 -4.43 -11.20
N ILE A 129 -6.64 -4.58 -12.26
CA ILE A 129 -6.43 -5.61 -13.28
C ILE A 129 -5.03 -5.47 -13.88
N GLN A 130 -4.65 -4.27 -14.30
CA GLN A 130 -3.34 -4.02 -14.88
C GLN A 130 -2.21 -4.39 -13.91
N LEU A 131 -2.28 -3.95 -12.65
CA LEU A 131 -1.29 -4.27 -11.62
C LEU A 131 -1.14 -5.79 -11.41
N LEU A 132 -2.25 -6.52 -11.37
CA LEU A 132 -2.25 -7.98 -11.20
C LEU A 132 -1.70 -8.72 -12.42
N VAL A 133 -1.98 -8.23 -13.63
CA VAL A 133 -1.41 -8.76 -14.88
C VAL A 133 0.11 -8.54 -14.90
N GLU A 134 0.56 -7.33 -14.53
CA GLU A 134 1.99 -6.98 -14.43
C GLU A 134 2.72 -7.86 -13.40
N ALA A 135 2.04 -8.22 -12.31
CA ALA A 135 2.53 -9.17 -11.31
C ALA A 135 2.44 -10.65 -11.74
N LYS A 136 2.17 -10.93 -13.03
CA LYS A 136 2.06 -12.28 -13.61
C LYS A 136 0.92 -13.13 -12.99
N GLY A 137 -0.16 -12.46 -12.56
CA GLY A 137 -1.35 -13.07 -12.00
C GLY A 137 -2.27 -13.78 -13.02
N THR A 138 -2.00 -13.67 -14.32
CA THR A 138 -2.87 -14.15 -15.41
C THR A 138 -3.06 -15.67 -15.43
N THR A 139 -4.30 -16.12 -15.57
CA THR A 139 -4.69 -17.52 -15.74
C THR A 139 -5.57 -17.70 -16.97
N ALA A 140 -5.64 -18.93 -17.48
CA ALA A 140 -6.55 -19.26 -18.58
C ALA A 140 -8.03 -18.94 -18.23
N LYS A 141 -8.40 -19.00 -16.95
CA LYS A 141 -9.74 -18.62 -16.48
C LYS A 141 -9.90 -17.10 -16.47
N SER A 142 -8.92 -16.33 -15.99
CA SER A 142 -8.99 -14.87 -16.00
C SER A 142 -9.07 -14.31 -17.43
N GLU A 143 -8.36 -14.90 -18.39
CA GLU A 143 -8.42 -14.49 -19.80
C GLU A 143 -9.81 -14.72 -20.40
N LYS A 144 -10.40 -15.90 -20.14
CA LYS A 144 -11.78 -16.20 -20.56
C LYS A 144 -12.79 -15.25 -19.93
N LEU A 145 -12.63 -14.94 -18.64
CA LEU A 145 -13.50 -13.99 -17.92
C LEU A 145 -13.39 -12.57 -18.49
N ALA A 146 -12.17 -12.10 -18.77
CA ALA A 146 -11.95 -10.80 -19.39
C ALA A 146 -12.55 -10.72 -20.80
N ALA A 147 -12.33 -11.74 -21.63
CA ALA A 147 -12.93 -11.82 -22.97
C ALA A 147 -14.47 -11.83 -22.92
N ALA A 148 -15.06 -12.58 -21.97
CA ALA A 148 -16.50 -12.62 -21.78
C ALA A 148 -17.09 -11.30 -21.30
N ALA A 149 -16.31 -10.46 -20.61
CA ALA A 149 -16.78 -9.17 -20.12
C ALA A 149 -17.09 -8.15 -21.23
N SER A 150 -16.57 -8.36 -22.46
CA SER A 150 -16.78 -7.49 -23.63
C SER A 150 -16.54 -5.98 -23.34
N ASN A 151 -15.63 -5.67 -22.41
CA ASN A 151 -15.32 -4.29 -22.02
C ASN A 151 -13.93 -3.90 -22.57
N PRO A 152 -13.83 -2.86 -23.42
CA PRO A 152 -12.56 -2.44 -24.00
C PRO A 152 -11.52 -2.01 -22.96
N GLU A 153 -11.93 -1.41 -21.83
CA GLU A 153 -11.01 -0.98 -20.77
C GLU A 153 -10.39 -2.19 -20.05
N ILE A 154 -11.18 -3.24 -19.81
CA ILE A 154 -10.70 -4.49 -19.23
C ILE A 154 -9.75 -5.20 -20.20
N ASN A 155 -10.11 -5.25 -21.48
CA ASN A 155 -9.27 -5.86 -22.50
C ASN A 155 -7.92 -5.14 -22.60
N ASP A 156 -7.94 -3.81 -22.59
CA ASP A 156 -6.74 -2.98 -22.61
C ASP A 156 -5.90 -3.13 -21.32
N ALA A 157 -6.54 -3.22 -20.14
CA ALA A 157 -5.85 -3.50 -18.87
C ALA A 157 -5.22 -4.91 -18.82
N MET A 158 -5.83 -5.90 -19.48
CA MET A 158 -5.28 -7.25 -19.62
C MET A 158 -4.06 -7.31 -20.54
N VAL A 159 -3.91 -6.33 -21.44
CA VAL A 159 -2.69 -6.19 -22.24
C VAL A 159 -1.65 -5.43 -21.42
N SER A 160 -0.80 -6.17 -20.68
CA SER A 160 0.36 -5.56 -20.03
C SER A 160 1.33 -4.97 -21.06
N THR A 161 1.27 -3.65 -21.25
CA THR A 161 2.19 -2.97 -22.18
C THR A 161 3.39 -2.39 -21.42
N PRO A 162 4.63 -2.77 -21.78
CA PRO A 162 5.85 -2.20 -21.18
C PRO A 162 5.93 -0.67 -21.29
N LYS A 163 5.25 -0.09 -22.29
CA LYS A 163 5.13 1.35 -22.53
C LYS A 163 4.42 2.07 -21.37
N ARG A 164 3.34 1.50 -20.82
CA ARG A 164 2.61 2.07 -19.67
C ARG A 164 3.46 2.02 -18.40
N ARG A 165 4.18 0.91 -18.19
CA ARG A 165 5.12 0.75 -17.06
C ARG A 165 6.23 1.80 -17.08
N LYS A 166 6.87 2.01 -18.23
CA LYS A 166 7.93 3.03 -18.39
C LYS A 166 7.38 4.43 -18.20
N LEU A 167 6.15 4.72 -18.65
CA LEU A 167 5.53 6.02 -18.46
C LEU A 167 5.20 6.27 -16.98
N ARG A 168 4.57 5.32 -16.27
CA ARG A 168 4.31 5.44 -14.82
C ARG A 168 5.61 5.59 -14.02
N ALA A 169 6.59 4.72 -14.26
CA ALA A 169 7.87 4.79 -13.56
C ALA A 169 8.67 6.07 -13.88
N ALA A 170 8.64 6.53 -15.13
CA ALA A 170 9.29 7.79 -15.52
C ALA A 170 8.60 9.00 -14.88
N SER A 171 7.27 9.02 -14.85
CA SER A 171 6.50 10.09 -14.19
C SER A 171 6.78 10.13 -12.69
N VAL A 172 6.77 8.97 -12.01
CA VAL A 172 7.08 8.89 -10.58
C VAL A 172 8.51 9.32 -10.31
N ASN A 173 9.49 8.80 -11.05
CA ASN A 173 10.90 9.18 -10.89
C ASN A 173 11.13 10.68 -11.17
N LEU A 174 10.42 11.26 -12.14
CA LEU A 174 10.52 12.68 -12.45
C LEU A 174 9.93 13.54 -11.32
N VAL A 175 8.77 13.16 -10.78
CA VAL A 175 8.15 13.86 -9.63
C VAL A 175 9.04 13.75 -8.40
N THR A 176 9.57 12.57 -8.09
CA THR A 176 10.48 12.35 -6.96
C THR A 176 11.80 13.11 -7.15
N ALA A 177 12.40 13.08 -8.35
CA ALA A 177 13.62 13.81 -8.65
C ALA A 177 13.42 15.32 -8.55
N PHE A 178 12.28 15.84 -9.00
CA PHE A 178 11.94 17.26 -8.89
C PHE A 178 11.74 17.68 -7.43
N LEU A 179 11.10 16.85 -6.61
CA LEU A 179 10.95 17.08 -5.18
C LEU A 179 12.31 17.11 -4.47
N VAL A 180 13.17 16.11 -4.74
CA VAL A 180 14.52 16.05 -4.16
C VAL A 180 15.38 17.23 -4.63
N PHE A 181 15.30 17.62 -5.91
CA PHE A 181 16.01 18.78 -6.45
C PHE A 181 15.60 20.08 -5.75
N ILE A 182 14.29 20.31 -5.58
CA ILE A 182 13.77 21.47 -4.84
C ILE A 182 14.29 21.48 -3.40
N LEU A 183 14.26 20.34 -2.71
CA LEU A 183 14.69 20.24 -1.31
C LEU A 183 16.22 20.35 -1.12
N THR A 184 17.01 20.00 -2.13
CA THR A 184 18.49 19.99 -2.06
C THR A 184 19.13 21.28 -2.56
N VAL A 185 18.51 21.96 -3.53
CA VAL A 185 19.04 23.21 -4.11
C VAL A 185 18.57 24.44 -3.33
N ILE A 186 17.43 24.32 -2.66
CA ILE A 186 16.82 25.44 -1.97
C ILE A 186 17.05 25.30 -0.46
N ASP A 187 18.16 25.85 0.02
CA ASP A 187 18.43 26.11 1.44
C ASP A 187 17.57 27.30 1.95
N ASN A 188 16.28 27.29 1.60
CA ASN A 188 15.33 28.32 1.97
C ASN A 188 14.13 27.69 2.65
N THR A 189 14.13 27.79 3.97
CA THR A 189 13.10 27.25 4.86
C THR A 189 11.70 27.73 4.50
N ALA A 190 11.54 28.91 3.87
CA ALA A 190 10.25 29.42 3.41
C ALA A 190 9.75 28.72 2.14
N VAL A 191 10.65 28.40 1.21
CA VAL A 191 10.30 27.66 -0.01
C VAL A 191 10.02 26.20 0.32
N THR A 192 10.81 25.58 1.22
CA THR A 192 10.53 24.23 1.73
C THR A 192 9.16 24.17 2.39
N LYS A 193 8.80 25.16 3.22
CA LYS A 193 7.45 25.29 3.80
C LYS A 193 6.37 25.53 2.74
N LEU A 194 6.64 26.29 1.68
CA LEU A 194 5.68 26.55 0.59
C LEU A 194 5.42 25.28 -0.21
N VAL A 195 6.47 24.54 -0.58
CA VAL A 195 6.38 23.28 -1.33
C VAL A 195 5.64 22.22 -0.51
N LEU A 196 5.98 22.09 0.78
CA LEU A 196 5.23 21.24 1.72
C LEU A 196 3.77 21.68 1.86
N LYS A 197 3.49 22.99 1.85
CA LYS A 197 2.12 23.52 1.92
C LYS A 197 1.33 23.28 0.65
N ILE A 198 1.94 23.45 -0.53
CA ILE A 198 1.35 23.14 -1.83
C ILE A 198 1.02 21.65 -1.89
N PHE A 199 1.99 20.79 -1.53
CA PHE A 199 1.78 19.35 -1.46
C PHE A 199 0.67 18.97 -0.48
N ALA A 200 0.65 19.56 0.72
CA ALA A 200 -0.41 19.37 1.70
C ALA A 200 -1.77 19.87 1.19
N THR A 201 -1.85 20.96 0.41
CA THR A 201 -3.10 21.43 -0.21
C THR A 201 -3.56 20.57 -1.39
N THR A 202 -2.62 19.99 -2.16
CA THR A 202 -2.93 19.03 -3.24
C THR A 202 -3.39 17.69 -2.67
N GLN A 203 -2.84 17.25 -1.54
CA GLN A 203 -3.42 16.16 -0.73
C GLN A 203 -4.73 16.57 -0.04
N LYS A 204 -4.98 17.85 0.21
CA LYS A 204 -6.24 18.27 0.86
C LYS A 204 -7.45 18.24 -0.07
N SER A 205 -7.24 18.25 -1.40
CA SER A 205 -8.31 17.97 -2.37
C SER A 205 -8.53 16.48 -2.62
N ASP A 206 -7.58 15.60 -2.25
CA ASP A 206 -7.75 14.15 -2.15
C ASP A 206 -6.89 13.59 -1.00
N ILE A 207 -7.50 13.53 0.20
CA ILE A 207 -7.03 12.81 1.41
C ILE A 207 -5.83 13.42 2.16
N ASN A 208 -6.15 14.01 3.32
CA ASN A 208 -5.29 14.68 4.30
C ASN A 208 -4.53 13.69 5.23
N PRO A 209 -3.22 13.85 5.47
CA PRO A 209 -2.59 13.36 6.71
C PRO A 209 -1.76 14.43 7.48
N ALA A 210 -1.53 14.13 8.75
CA ALA A 210 -1.00 14.98 9.85
C ALA A 210 0.49 15.44 9.71
N PRO A 211 0.98 16.40 10.53
CA PRO A 211 2.14 17.25 10.23
C PRO A 211 3.53 16.59 10.35
N LEU A 212 4.43 17.00 9.48
CA LEU A 212 5.81 16.52 9.24
C LEU A 212 6.87 16.90 10.30
N GLU A 213 6.49 17.44 11.45
CA GLU A 213 7.46 17.98 12.44
C GLU A 213 8.32 16.87 13.10
N GLU A 214 7.92 15.59 13.02
CA GLU A 214 8.62 14.50 13.70
C GLU A 214 9.74 13.84 12.86
N GLN A 215 9.83 14.11 11.55
CA GLN A 215 10.81 13.45 10.66
C GLN A 215 12.11 14.24 10.44
N LEU A 216 12.18 15.51 10.88
CA LEU A 216 13.38 16.36 10.71
C LEU A 216 14.36 16.30 11.90
N SER A 217 13.93 15.80 13.07
CA SER A 217 14.75 15.71 14.29
C SER A 217 15.86 14.65 14.21
N SER A 218 15.62 13.54 13.51
CA SER A 218 16.57 12.40 13.43
C SER A 218 17.78 12.63 12.52
N SER A 219 17.74 13.64 11.62
CA SER A 219 18.79 13.83 10.61
C SER A 219 19.90 14.80 11.04
N TYR A 220 19.74 15.52 12.16
CA TYR A 220 20.69 16.57 12.60
C TYR A 220 21.64 16.14 13.74
N GLY A 221 21.63 14.86 14.16
CA GLY A 221 22.31 14.40 15.37
C GLY A 221 23.71 13.79 15.23
N ASN A 222 24.35 13.80 14.05
CA ASN A 222 25.64 13.11 13.90
C ASN A 222 26.64 13.78 12.94
N VAL A 223 26.90 15.08 13.15
CA VAL A 223 28.06 15.76 12.55
C VAL A 223 28.78 16.56 13.62
N GLY A 224 29.24 15.86 14.66
CA GLY A 224 30.11 16.39 15.68
C GLY A 224 31.33 15.50 15.81
N ASN A 225 32.52 16.08 15.63
CA ASN A 225 33.83 15.54 15.98
C ASN A 225 34.61 14.79 14.88
N VAL A 226 35.23 15.55 13.97
CA VAL A 226 36.60 15.26 13.52
C VAL A 226 37.40 16.55 13.63
N GLY A 227 38.41 16.50 14.50
CA GLY A 227 39.09 17.67 15.05
C GLY A 227 40.01 18.39 14.08
N LEU A 228 40.14 19.70 14.34
CA LEU A 228 41.28 20.52 14.00
C LEU A 228 42.59 19.90 14.55
N VAL A 229 43.51 19.59 13.64
CA VAL A 229 44.96 19.57 13.87
C VAL A 229 45.51 20.27 12.62
N GLY A 230 46.22 21.40 12.62
CA GLY A 230 47.04 22.00 13.67
C GLY A 230 48.47 22.08 13.13
N LEU A 231 48.79 23.25 12.56
CA LEU A 231 50.11 23.91 12.48
C LEU A 231 51.18 23.46 11.46
N GLU A 232 51.79 24.54 10.92
CA GLU A 232 53.02 24.73 10.14
C GLU A 232 53.02 24.45 8.62
#